data_AF-A0A0S7X2Q6-F1
#
_entry.id   AF-A0A0S7X2Q6-F1
#
_cell.length_a   1.000
_cell.length_b   1.000
_cell.length_c   1.000
_cell.angle_alpha   90.00
_cell.angle_beta   90.00
_cell.angle_gamma   90.00
#
_symmetry.space_group_name_H-M   'P 1'
#
loop_
_entity.id
_entity.type
_entity.pdbx_description
1 polymer ?
#
loop_
_entity_poly.entity_id
_entity_poly.type
_entity_poly.pdbx_seq_one_letter_code
_entity_poly.pdbx_strand_id
1 'polypeptide(L)'
;MSPIRNSTKQKNLFFYKRGFSNKNRVISNRVKKLLAILLFSFVLLNIGINFVLAIQASTCKEYCSDTTTYTPPTGVVCICNPLKATSTEALIDSIVDFIFWFGVALAPLMIIIAGFFFLTAAGEPDKINKAKNIITYTFIGLLIILLAKGLISALKTVLGG
;
A
#
# COMPACT_ATOMS: atom_id res chain seq x y z
N MET A 1 43.36 18.72 -47.75
CA MET A 1 41.92 18.73 -48.11
C MET A 1 41.12 18.21 -46.91
N SER A 2 40.69 19.09 -46.00
CA SER A 2 39.67 18.76 -44.99
C SER A 2 38.71 19.95 -44.89
N PRO A 3 37.41 19.76 -45.08
CA PRO A 3 36.49 20.88 -45.23
C PRO A 3 36.16 21.48 -43.87
N ILE A 4 36.39 22.78 -43.73
CA ILE A 4 35.87 23.63 -42.65
C ILE A 4 34.36 23.79 -42.85
N ARG A 5 33.59 22.72 -42.70
CA ARG A 5 32.14 22.79 -42.63
C ARG A 5 31.71 22.82 -41.16
N ASN A 6 31.27 24.02 -40.76
CA ASN A 6 30.02 24.20 -40.02
C ASN A 6 30.09 24.26 -38.47
N SER A 7 30.90 25.18 -37.95
CA SER A 7 30.91 25.55 -36.52
C SER A 7 29.62 26.26 -36.06
N THR A 8 28.97 27.01 -36.94
CA THR A 8 27.72 27.75 -36.63
C THR A 8 26.51 26.84 -36.46
N LYS A 9 26.32 25.81 -37.30
CA LYS A 9 25.23 24.84 -37.14
C LYS A 9 25.41 23.95 -35.91
N GLN A 10 26.66 23.62 -35.54
CA GLN A 10 27.00 22.92 -34.30
C GLN A 10 26.59 23.73 -33.06
N LYS A 11 26.88 25.05 -33.02
CA LYS A 11 26.46 25.91 -31.92
C LYS A 11 24.93 25.98 -31.79
N ASN A 12 24.22 26.19 -32.89
CA ASN A 12 22.75 26.27 -32.88
C ASN A 12 22.10 24.95 -32.45
N LEU A 13 22.66 23.81 -32.87
CA LEU A 13 22.19 22.49 -32.44
C LEU A 13 22.45 22.25 -30.94
N PHE A 14 23.57 22.76 -30.41
CA PHE A 14 23.89 22.67 -28.98
C PHE A 14 22.95 23.51 -28.11
N PHE A 15 22.65 24.74 -28.52
CA PHE A 15 21.66 25.59 -27.82
C PHE A 15 20.25 25.00 -27.90
N TYR A 16 19.87 24.42 -29.03
CA TYR A 16 18.60 23.69 -29.17
C TYR A 16 18.54 22.48 -28.22
N LYS A 17 19.60 21.65 -28.16
CA LYS A 17 19.68 20.51 -27.23
C LYS A 17 19.60 20.94 -25.76
N ARG A 18 20.28 22.03 -25.38
CA ARG A 18 20.22 22.53 -23.99
C ARG A 18 18.83 23.06 -23.62
N GLY A 19 18.14 23.74 -24.53
CA GLY A 19 16.76 24.21 -24.33
C GLY A 19 15.75 23.06 -24.20
N PHE A 20 15.90 22.01 -25.01
CA PHE A 20 15.04 20.82 -24.95
C PHE A 20 15.26 19.99 -23.68
N SER A 21 16.52 19.87 -23.22
CA SER A 21 16.87 19.11 -22.02
C SER A 21 16.27 19.72 -20.74
N ASN A 22 16.31 21.04 -20.60
CA ASN A 22 15.76 21.72 -19.42
C ASN A 22 14.22 21.61 -19.36
N LYS A 23 13.55 21.76 -20.51
CA LYS A 23 12.09 21.59 -20.62
C LYS A 23 11.65 20.15 -20.26
N ASN A 24 12.39 19.13 -20.72
CA ASN A 24 12.11 17.74 -20.37
C ASN A 24 12.32 17.43 -18.89
N ARG A 25 13.30 18.06 -18.22
CA ARG A 25 13.53 17.89 -16.78
C ARG A 25 12.35 18.42 -15.95
N VAL A 26 11.83 19.58 -16.32
CA VAL A 26 10.65 20.20 -15.66
C VAL A 26 9.37 19.40 -15.91
N ILE A 27 9.16 18.94 -17.15
CA ILE A 27 8.01 18.09 -17.50
C ILE A 27 8.08 16.78 -16.72
N SER A 28 9.27 16.17 -16.58
CA SER A 28 9.43 14.93 -15.81
C SER A 28 9.03 15.09 -14.35
N ASN A 29 9.29 16.24 -13.71
CA ASN A 29 8.95 16.47 -12.31
C ASN A 29 7.44 16.72 -12.12
N ARG A 30 6.79 17.38 -13.07
CA ARG A 30 5.33 17.60 -13.08
C ARG A 30 4.56 16.30 -13.33
N VAL A 31 5.00 15.52 -14.31
CA VAL A 31 4.41 14.22 -14.67
C VAL A 31 4.61 13.21 -13.54
N LYS A 32 5.78 13.18 -12.89
CA LYS A 32 6.02 12.32 -11.72
C LYS A 32 5.11 12.67 -10.54
N LYS A 33 4.90 13.97 -10.25
CA LYS A 33 3.95 14.42 -9.22
C LYS A 33 2.52 14.00 -9.54
N LEU A 34 2.09 14.16 -10.80
CA LEU A 34 0.76 13.75 -11.24
C LEU A 34 0.56 12.22 -11.13
N LEU A 35 1.54 11.43 -11.55
CA LEU A 35 1.48 9.97 -11.50
C LEU A 35 1.44 9.45 -10.06
N ALA A 36 2.19 10.07 -9.15
CA ALA A 36 2.13 9.74 -7.72
C ALA A 36 0.75 10.05 -7.10
N ILE A 37 0.12 11.17 -7.47
CA ILE A 37 -1.22 11.53 -6.99
C ILE A 37 -2.28 10.55 -7.53
N LEU A 38 -2.17 10.15 -8.81
CA LEU A 38 -3.10 9.18 -9.41
C LEU A 38 -2.97 7.79 -8.75
N LEU A 39 -1.76 7.32 -8.47
CA LEU A 39 -1.55 6.05 -7.78
C LEU A 39 -2.01 6.10 -6.32
N PHE A 40 -1.77 7.22 -5.63
CA PHE A 40 -2.27 7.42 -4.27
C PHE A 40 -3.81 7.45 -4.23
N SER A 41 -4.44 8.15 -5.17
CA SER A 41 -5.90 8.18 -5.31
C SER A 41 -6.49 6.79 -5.63
N PHE A 42 -5.83 6.02 -6.49
CA PHE A 42 -6.25 4.65 -6.82
C PHE A 42 -6.13 3.71 -5.61
N VAL A 43 -5.04 3.83 -4.84
CA VAL A 43 -4.84 3.09 -3.60
C VAL A 43 -5.92 3.46 -2.58
N LEU A 44 -6.22 4.75 -2.39
CA LEU A 44 -7.29 5.21 -1.50
C LEU A 44 -8.69 4.75 -1.92
N LEU A 45 -8.97 4.66 -3.22
CA LEU A 45 -10.23 4.11 -3.72
C LEU A 45 -10.37 2.62 -3.43
N ASN A 46 -9.32 1.83 -3.64
CA ASN A 46 -9.33 0.40 -3.29
C ASN A 46 -9.40 0.19 -1.77
N ILE A 47 -8.74 1.04 -0.99
CA ILE A 47 -8.83 1.08 0.48
C ILE A 47 -10.28 1.41 0.90
N GLY A 48 -10.88 2.48 0.40
CA GLY A 48 -12.25 2.85 0.75
C GLY A 48 -13.27 1.74 0.43
N ILE A 49 -13.16 1.13 -0.75
CA ILE A 49 -14.08 0.08 -1.21
C ILE A 49 -13.89 -1.23 -0.42
N ASN A 50 -12.65 -1.68 -0.20
CA ASN A 50 -12.41 -2.93 0.56
C ASN A 50 -12.63 -2.76 2.07
N PHE A 51 -12.38 -1.57 2.63
CA PHE A 51 -12.73 -1.25 4.02
C PHE A 51 -14.24 -1.27 4.20
N VAL A 52 -15.00 -0.64 3.28
CA VAL A 52 -16.47 -0.62 3.28
C VAL A 52 -17.07 -2.04 3.24
N LEU A 53 -16.45 -2.96 2.52
CA LEU A 53 -16.88 -4.37 2.51
C LEU A 53 -16.49 -5.12 3.80
N ALA A 54 -15.39 -4.76 4.48
CA ALA A 54 -15.02 -5.32 5.78
C ALA A 54 -15.87 -4.77 6.96
N ILE A 55 -16.44 -3.55 6.80
CA ILE A 55 -17.53 -3.02 7.63
C ILE A 55 -18.91 -3.55 7.19
N GLN A 56 -19.00 -4.67 6.46
CA GLN A 56 -20.19 -5.50 6.58
C GLN A 56 -20.34 -5.78 8.07
N ALA A 57 -21.28 -5.05 8.68
CA ALA A 57 -21.66 -5.19 10.05
C ALA A 57 -21.83 -6.68 10.26
N SER A 58 -21.21 -7.19 11.32
CA SER A 58 -21.55 -8.48 11.90
C SER A 58 -23.05 -8.67 11.72
N THR A 59 -23.47 -9.71 11.01
CA THR A 59 -24.80 -10.23 11.23
C THR A 59 -24.91 -10.35 12.75
N CYS A 60 -25.80 -9.56 13.35
CA CYS A 60 -25.92 -9.39 14.80
C CYS A 60 -26.49 -10.66 15.46
N LYS A 61 -26.09 -11.84 14.97
CA LYS A 61 -26.76 -13.12 15.18
C LYS A 61 -26.26 -13.86 16.41
N GLU A 62 -25.14 -13.43 17.00
CA GLU A 62 -24.45 -14.21 18.03
C GLU A 62 -24.48 -13.59 19.44
N TYR A 63 -24.83 -12.31 19.61
CA TYR A 63 -24.89 -11.70 20.94
C TYR A 63 -26.27 -11.76 21.64
N CYS A 64 -27.26 -12.39 21.00
CA CYS A 64 -28.60 -12.62 21.59
C CYS A 64 -29.18 -14.02 21.32
N SER A 65 -28.37 -14.97 20.82
CA SER A 65 -28.82 -16.35 20.68
C SER A 65 -28.48 -17.12 21.95
N ASP A 66 -29.46 -17.19 22.86
CA ASP A 66 -29.61 -18.39 23.68
C ASP A 66 -29.78 -19.57 22.71
N THR A 67 -29.00 -20.64 22.87
CA THR A 67 -28.81 -21.71 21.87
C THR A 67 -30.07 -22.54 21.59
N THR A 68 -31.25 -22.14 22.08
CA THR A 68 -32.48 -22.93 21.99
C THR A 68 -33.70 -22.21 21.41
N THR A 69 -33.68 -20.90 21.10
CA THR A 69 -34.87 -20.23 20.54
C THR A 69 -34.53 -19.11 19.55
N TYR A 70 -34.99 -19.24 18.30
CA TYR A 70 -34.96 -18.23 17.23
C TYR A 70 -35.90 -17.03 17.47
N THR A 71 -36.03 -16.58 18.72
CA THR A 71 -36.84 -15.42 19.10
C THR A 71 -36.11 -14.63 20.18
N PRO A 72 -35.76 -13.35 19.94
CA PRO A 72 -35.12 -12.53 20.96
C PRO A 72 -36.07 -12.33 22.15
N PRO A 73 -35.61 -12.44 23.40
CA PRO A 73 -36.44 -12.20 24.58
C PRO A 73 -36.96 -10.75 24.58
N THR A 74 -38.22 -10.54 24.95
CA THR A 74 -38.80 -9.20 25.06
C THR A 74 -38.19 -8.46 26.26
N GLY A 75 -37.66 -7.26 26.03
CA GLY A 75 -37.12 -6.39 27.08
C GLY A 75 -35.60 -6.33 27.22
N VAL A 76 -34.84 -7.02 26.35
CA VAL A 76 -33.36 -6.90 26.29
C VAL A 76 -32.92 -6.09 25.07
N VAL A 77 -32.00 -5.15 25.30
CA VAL A 77 -31.33 -4.39 24.24
C VAL A 77 -30.03 -5.10 23.89
N CYS A 78 -29.94 -5.64 22.67
CA CYS A 78 -28.72 -6.28 22.17
C CYS A 78 -27.69 -5.22 21.75
N ILE A 79 -26.53 -5.18 22.42
CA ILE A 79 -25.40 -4.32 22.03
C ILE A 79 -24.43 -5.17 21.21
N CYS A 80 -24.23 -4.79 19.95
CA CYS A 80 -23.25 -5.43 19.08
C CYS A 80 -21.84 -4.95 19.46
N ASN A 81 -20.92 -5.89 19.72
CA ASN A 81 -19.52 -5.54 19.89
C ASN A 81 -18.95 -5.06 18.53
N PRO A 82 -18.60 -3.78 18.35
CA PRO A 82 -18.03 -3.27 17.11
C PRO A 82 -16.66 -3.89 16.79
N LEU A 83 -16.02 -4.53 17.77
CA LEU A 83 -14.74 -5.24 17.62
C LEU A 83 -14.92 -6.69 17.11
N LYS A 84 -16.17 -7.17 16.91
CA LYS A 84 -16.51 -8.51 16.40
C LYS A 84 -15.87 -9.69 17.16
N ALA A 85 -15.27 -9.44 18.32
CA ALA A 85 -14.63 -10.46 19.13
C ALA A 85 -15.66 -11.12 20.06
N THR A 86 -15.88 -12.43 19.89
CA THR A 86 -16.67 -13.30 20.79
C THR A 86 -15.77 -14.17 21.66
N SER A 87 -14.49 -14.30 21.28
CA SER A 87 -13.43 -15.02 21.99
C SER A 87 -12.10 -14.29 21.87
N THR A 88 -11.10 -14.66 22.68
CA THR A 88 -9.72 -14.15 22.54
C THR A 88 -9.14 -14.42 21.15
N GLU A 89 -9.54 -15.50 20.51
CA GLU A 89 -9.11 -15.85 19.15
C GLU A 89 -9.68 -14.88 18.11
N ALA A 90 -10.99 -14.58 18.19
CA ALA A 90 -11.65 -13.63 17.29
C ALA A 90 -11.12 -12.19 17.46
N LEU A 91 -10.66 -11.83 18.67
CA LEU A 91 -9.97 -10.57 18.92
C LEU A 91 -8.63 -10.50 18.17
N ILE A 92 -7.83 -11.56 18.27
CA ILE A 92 -6.51 -11.63 17.62
C ILE A 92 -6.66 -11.59 16.10
N ASP A 93 -7.62 -12.33 15.54
CA ASP A 93 -7.90 -12.30 14.11
C ASP A 93 -8.26 -10.91 13.61
N SER A 94 -9.16 -10.22 14.32
CA SER A 94 -9.60 -8.88 13.92
C SER A 94 -8.46 -7.88 13.91
N ILE A 95 -7.53 -7.98 14.87
CA ILE A 95 -6.33 -7.14 14.93
C ILE A 95 -5.37 -7.47 13.78
N VAL A 96 -5.15 -8.76 13.52
CA VAL A 96 -4.23 -9.22 12.47
C VAL A 96 -4.76 -8.84 11.08
N ASP A 97 -6.05 -9.02 10.83
CA ASP A 97 -6.68 -8.64 9.56
C ASP A 97 -6.64 -7.13 9.34
N PHE A 98 -6.83 -6.33 10.40
CA PHE A 98 -6.68 -4.88 10.33
C PHE A 98 -5.24 -4.48 9.94
N ILE A 99 -4.24 -5.07 10.57
CA ILE A 99 -2.82 -4.81 10.29
C ILE A 99 -2.44 -5.31 8.89
N PHE A 100 -2.93 -6.47 8.47
CA PHE A 100 -2.68 -7.02 7.14
C PHE A 100 -3.19 -6.08 6.06
N TRP A 101 -4.43 -5.62 6.23
CA TRP A 101 -5.05 -4.73 5.27
C TRP A 101 -4.32 -3.38 5.18
N PHE A 102 -3.93 -2.81 6.33
CA PHE A 102 -3.13 -1.59 6.38
C PHE A 102 -1.73 -1.79 5.76
N GLY A 103 -1.08 -2.93 6.01
CA GLY A 103 0.22 -3.27 5.47
C GLY A 103 0.22 -3.45 3.96
N VAL A 104 -0.77 -4.16 3.42
CA VAL A 104 -0.94 -4.36 1.96
C VAL A 104 -1.27 -3.05 1.26
N ALA A 105 -2.03 -2.16 1.90
CA ALA A 105 -2.31 -0.82 1.41
C ALA A 105 -1.05 0.09 1.40
N LEU A 106 -0.23 0.03 2.45
CA LEU A 106 0.95 0.88 2.62
C LEU A 106 2.16 0.41 1.80
N ALA A 107 2.32 -0.90 1.60
CA ALA A 107 3.44 -1.49 0.86
C ALA A 107 3.66 -0.87 -0.55
N PRO A 108 2.66 -0.76 -1.45
CA PRO A 108 2.87 -0.16 -2.77
C PRO A 108 3.28 1.30 -2.69
N LEU A 109 2.80 2.06 -1.69
CA LEU A 109 3.21 3.45 -1.48
C LEU A 109 4.71 3.56 -1.19
N MET A 110 5.22 2.69 -0.31
CA MET A 110 6.64 2.66 0.05
C MET A 110 7.52 2.22 -1.14
N ILE A 111 7.05 1.27 -1.95
CA ILE A 111 7.75 0.85 -3.18
C ILE A 111 7.83 2.01 -4.19
N ILE A 112 6.77 2.79 -4.36
CA ILE A 112 6.77 3.96 -5.25
C ILE A 112 7.77 5.01 -4.75
N ILE A 113 7.80 5.28 -3.45
CA ILE A 113 8.76 6.23 -2.84
C ILE A 113 10.19 5.73 -3.06
N ALA A 114 10.45 4.45 -2.87
CA ALA A 114 11.77 3.88 -3.13
C ALA A 114 12.17 3.96 -4.61
N GLY A 115 11.24 3.64 -5.51
CA GLY A 115 11.43 3.80 -6.96
C GLY A 115 11.74 5.25 -7.33
N PHE A 116 11.10 6.22 -6.67
CA PHE A 116 11.40 7.63 -6.85
C PHE A 116 12.82 8.00 -6.41
N PHE A 117 13.26 7.54 -5.24
CA PHE A 117 14.65 7.76 -4.78
C PHE A 117 15.66 7.12 -5.73
N PHE A 118 15.35 5.94 -6.27
CA PHE A 118 16.23 5.26 -7.23
C PHE A 118 16.35 6.03 -8.55
N LEU A 119 15.23 6.50 -9.12
CA LEU A 119 15.21 7.26 -10.37
C LEU A 119 15.80 8.67 -10.24
N THR A 120 15.82 9.25 -9.05
CA THR A 120 16.34 10.60 -8.79
C THR A 120 17.74 10.63 -8.21
N ALA A 121 18.34 9.47 -7.92
CA ALA A 121 19.66 9.38 -7.33
C ALA A 121 20.78 9.95 -8.21
N ALA A 122 20.64 9.94 -9.54
CA ALA A 122 21.60 10.51 -10.49
C ALA A 122 23.08 10.05 -10.26
N GLY A 123 23.28 8.85 -9.69
CA GLY A 123 24.59 8.30 -9.36
C GLY A 123 25.10 8.60 -7.93
N GLU A 124 24.32 9.32 -7.12
CA GLU A 124 24.65 9.60 -5.72
C GLU A 124 24.39 8.36 -4.85
N PRO A 125 25.44 7.76 -4.23
CA PRO A 125 25.33 6.46 -3.57
C PRO A 125 24.36 6.46 -2.39
N ASP A 126 24.28 7.56 -1.66
CA ASP A 126 23.40 7.68 -0.48
C ASP A 126 21.92 7.54 -0.84
N LYS A 127 21.50 8.12 -1.97
CA LYS A 127 20.10 8.04 -2.44
C LYS A 127 19.77 6.63 -2.94
N ILE A 128 20.73 5.96 -3.58
CA ILE A 128 20.56 4.57 -4.03
C ILE A 128 20.44 3.64 -2.83
N ASN A 129 21.31 3.80 -1.83
CA ASN A 129 21.27 3.00 -0.61
C ASN A 129 19.97 3.21 0.16
N LYS A 130 19.49 4.46 0.25
CA LYS A 130 18.20 4.77 0.87
C LYS A 130 17.03 4.09 0.15
N ALA A 131 17.00 4.13 -1.18
CA ALA A 131 15.98 3.44 -1.98
C ALA A 131 15.98 1.93 -1.70
N LYS A 132 17.16 1.29 -1.71
CA LYS A 132 17.31 -0.14 -1.43
C LYS A 132 16.79 -0.50 -0.04
N ASN A 133 17.17 0.28 0.97
CA ASN A 133 16.73 0.05 2.35
C ASN A 133 15.20 0.12 2.45
N ILE A 134 14.56 1.12 1.84
CA ILE A 134 13.09 1.23 1.85
C ILE A 134 12.45 -0.01 1.23
N ILE A 135 12.96 -0.50 0.10
CA ILE A 135 12.45 -1.73 -0.55
C ILE A 135 12.63 -2.93 0.38
N THR A 136 13.83 -3.12 0.94
CA THR A 136 14.14 -4.24 1.84
C THR A 136 13.24 -4.23 3.07
N TYR A 137 13.07 -3.09 3.75
CA TYR A 137 12.18 -2.98 4.90
C TYR A 137 10.71 -3.20 4.54
N THR A 138 10.29 -2.76 3.34
CA THR A 138 8.92 -3.00 2.86
C THR A 138 8.67 -4.50 2.63
N PHE A 139 9.63 -5.20 2.02
CA PHE A 139 9.54 -6.66 1.82
C PHE A 139 9.55 -7.42 3.15
N ILE A 140 10.42 -7.04 4.09
CA ILE A 140 10.48 -7.67 5.41
C ILE A 140 9.15 -7.48 6.15
N GLY A 141 8.60 -6.26 6.14
CA GLY A 141 7.30 -5.97 6.76
C GLY A 141 6.18 -6.81 6.15
N LEU A 142 6.11 -6.88 4.82
CA LEU A 142 5.10 -7.69 4.12
C LEU A 142 5.24 -9.19 4.44
N LEU A 143 6.48 -9.69 4.47
CA LEU A 143 6.77 -11.08 4.79
C LEU A 143 6.32 -11.45 6.21
N ILE A 144 6.60 -10.59 7.21
CA ILE A 144 6.19 -10.82 8.59
C ILE A 144 4.67 -10.93 8.70
N ILE A 145 3.94 -10.03 8.02
CA ILE A 145 2.46 -10.03 8.07
C ILE A 145 1.89 -11.29 7.39
N LEU A 146 2.46 -11.71 6.25
CA LEU A 146 2.09 -12.96 5.58
C LEU A 146 2.31 -14.18 6.48
N LEU A 147 3.47 -14.24 7.15
CA LEU A 147 3.81 -15.33 8.07
C LEU A 147 2.90 -15.35 9.30
N ALA A 148 2.57 -14.19 9.87
CA ALA A 148 1.67 -14.10 11.02
C ALA A 148 0.29 -14.70 10.70
N LYS A 149 -0.32 -14.29 9.57
CA LYS A 149 -1.62 -14.80 9.14
C LYS A 149 -1.55 -16.30 8.79
N GLY A 150 -0.50 -16.73 8.10
CA GLY A 150 -0.26 -18.12 7.76
C GLY A 150 -0.14 -19.02 9.01
N LEU A 151 0.58 -18.56 10.03
CA LEU A 151 0.75 -19.30 11.28
C LEU A 151 -0.58 -19.44 12.04
N ILE A 152 -1.38 -18.37 12.12
CA ILE A 152 -2.69 -18.41 12.78
C ILE A 152 -3.65 -19.37 12.06
N SER A 153 -3.68 -19.32 10.73
CA SER A 153 -4.48 -20.27 9.95
C SER A 153 -4.03 -21.72 10.17
N ALA A 154 -2.71 -21.97 10.20
CA ALA A 154 -2.17 -23.30 10.46
C ALA A 154 -2.53 -23.82 11.86
N LEU A 155 -2.43 -22.97 12.89
CA LEU A 155 -2.82 -23.32 14.26
C LEU A 155 -4.30 -23.68 14.36
N LYS A 156 -5.18 -22.91 13.70
CA LYS A 156 -6.61 -23.22 13.65
C LYS A 156 -6.90 -24.56 12.98
N THR A 157 -6.18 -24.90 11.91
CA THR A 157 -6.34 -26.20 11.25
C THR A 157 -5.92 -27.37 12.14
N VAL A 158 -4.94 -27.18 13.03
CA VAL A 158 -4.44 -28.24 13.92
C VAL A 158 -5.26 -28.36 15.21
N LEU A 159 -5.74 -27.24 15.76
CA LEU A 159 -6.49 -27.19 17.03
C LEU A 159 -8.01 -27.23 16.87
N GLY A 160 -8.54 -26.87 15.70
CA GLY A 160 -9.96 -26.88 15.37
C GLY A 160 -10.41 -28.15 14.63
N GLY A 161 -9.61 -29.21 14.68
CA GLY A 161 -9.97 -30.56 14.23
C GLY A 161 -10.52 -31.41 15.36
#